data_AF-A0A9D9ESS2-F1
#
_entry.id   AF-A0A9D9ESS2-F1
#
_cell.length_a   1.000
_cell.length_b   1.000
_cell.length_c   1.000
_cell.angle_alpha   90.00
_cell.angle_beta   90.00
_cell.angle_gamma   90.00
#
_symmetry.space_group_name_H-M   'P 1'
#
loop_
_entity.id
_entity.type
_entity.pdbx_description
1 polymer ?
#
loop_
_entity_poly.entity_id
_entity_poly.type
_entity_poly.pdbx_seq_one_letter_code
_entity_poly.pdbx_strand_id
1 'polypeptide(L)'
;MKKVFLLMLFPFLMSFQCEDDFENAGFETSYKIQNNSNVDLFYIDESNQISQIAQQSSSIIGSTLNNETIAVMPTASLLFETIKLYASENGDYVLRYQQTPVDDELWVLSEPLENVFEYTLIITDQLLD
;
A
#
# COMPACT_ATOMS: atom_id res chain seq x y z
N MET A 1 15.93 -70.01 15.80
CA MET A 1 16.58 -68.69 15.54
C MET A 1 16.13 -68.17 14.19
N LYS A 2 15.46 -67.02 14.14
CA LYS A 2 15.48 -66.07 13.00
C LYS A 2 14.82 -64.78 13.49
N LYS A 3 15.64 -63.75 13.69
CA LYS A 3 15.18 -62.39 13.97
C LYS A 3 14.79 -61.79 12.63
N VAL A 4 13.52 -61.45 12.45
CA VAL A 4 13.09 -60.63 11.32
C VAL A 4 13.06 -59.20 11.84
N PHE A 5 14.08 -58.43 11.47
CA PHE A 5 14.09 -56.98 11.59
C PHE A 5 13.16 -56.45 10.50
N LEU A 6 11.99 -55.94 10.89
CA LEU A 6 11.14 -55.14 10.01
C LEU A 6 11.51 -53.68 10.25
N LEU A 7 12.27 -53.12 9.32
CA LEU A 7 12.62 -51.71 9.27
C LEU A 7 12.17 -51.25 7.88
N MET A 8 11.26 -50.26 7.84
CA MET A 8 10.95 -49.32 6.75
C MET A 8 9.47 -48.93 6.84
N LEU A 9 9.04 -47.70 6.59
CA LEU A 9 9.61 -46.35 6.59
C LEU A 9 8.36 -45.49 6.41
N PHE A 10 8.14 -44.52 7.28
CA PHE A 10 6.96 -43.65 7.26
C PHE A 10 6.92 -42.83 5.97
N PRO A 11 5.86 -42.86 5.15
CA PRO A 11 5.56 -41.74 4.28
C PRO A 11 4.57 -40.84 5.03
N PHE A 12 5.07 -39.87 5.79
CA PHE A 12 4.31 -38.66 6.09
C PHE A 12 4.31 -37.83 4.79
N LEU A 13 3.56 -38.29 3.79
CA LEU A 13 3.22 -37.48 2.64
C LEU A 13 1.99 -36.66 3.03
N MET A 14 2.20 -35.63 3.84
CA MET A 14 1.29 -34.49 3.85
C MET A 14 1.56 -33.74 2.54
N SER A 15 0.81 -34.07 1.50
CA SER A 15 0.68 -33.18 0.35
C SER A 15 -0.06 -31.95 0.83
N PHE A 16 0.65 -30.85 1.03
CA PHE A 16 0.02 -29.53 0.99
C PHE A 16 -0.39 -29.30 -0.46
N GLN A 17 -1.59 -29.77 -0.83
CA GLN A 17 -2.30 -29.16 -1.95
C GLN A 17 -2.82 -27.83 -1.39
N CYS A 18 -1.97 -26.81 -1.39
CA CYS A 18 -2.47 -25.45 -1.56
C CYS A 18 -3.02 -25.44 -2.97
N GLU A 19 -4.32 -25.72 -3.12
CA GLU A 19 -5.01 -25.34 -4.33
C GLU A 19 -4.75 -23.84 -4.56
N ASP A 20 -4.27 -23.53 -5.76
CA ASP A 20 -4.07 -22.18 -6.28
C ASP A 20 -5.42 -21.45 -6.37
N ASP A 21 -5.96 -21.05 -5.21
CA ASP A 21 -7.04 -20.06 -5.12
C ASP A 21 -6.58 -18.67 -5.64
N PHE A 22 -5.33 -18.56 -6.09
CA PHE A 22 -4.73 -17.38 -6.71
C PHE A 22 -5.16 -17.14 -8.17
N GLU A 23 -5.82 -18.08 -8.85
CA GLU A 23 -6.18 -17.88 -10.26
C GLU A 23 -7.26 -16.79 -10.52
N ASN A 24 -7.88 -16.23 -9.47
CA ASN A 24 -8.89 -15.15 -9.60
C ASN A 24 -8.71 -13.95 -8.66
N ALA A 25 -7.63 -13.89 -7.87
CA ALA A 25 -7.31 -12.72 -7.09
C ALA A 25 -6.50 -11.77 -7.99
N GLY A 26 -7.12 -10.71 -8.50
CA GLY A 26 -6.41 -9.69 -9.28
C GLY A 26 -5.19 -9.14 -8.54
N PHE A 27 -4.27 -8.52 -9.28
CA PHE A 27 -3.04 -7.96 -8.72
C PHE A 27 -3.32 -6.63 -8.04
N GLU A 28 -2.82 -6.46 -6.82
CA GLU A 28 -3.09 -5.29 -5.99
C GLU A 28 -2.02 -4.21 -6.17
N THR A 29 -2.47 -2.97 -6.34
CA THR A 29 -1.64 -1.77 -6.20
C THR A 29 -2.18 -0.92 -5.06
N SER A 30 -1.37 -0.71 -4.04
CA SER A 30 -1.69 0.15 -2.90
C SER A 30 -1.03 1.53 -3.02
N TYR A 31 -1.70 2.57 -2.52
CA TYR A 31 -1.21 3.94 -2.51
C TYR A 31 -1.02 4.38 -1.06
N LYS A 32 0.20 4.78 -0.73
CA LYS A 32 0.62 5.13 0.62
C LYS A 32 1.16 6.56 0.65
N ILE A 33 0.78 7.31 1.67
CA ILE A 33 1.43 8.57 2.00
C ILE A 33 2.34 8.34 3.19
N GLN A 34 3.62 8.66 3.04
CA GLN A 34 4.61 8.62 4.10
C GLN A 34 4.92 10.05 4.53
N ASN A 35 4.58 10.38 5.77
CA ASN A 35 4.84 11.67 6.39
C ASN A 35 6.18 11.65 7.13
N ASN A 36 7.22 12.16 6.49
CA ASN A 36 8.55 12.38 7.08
C ASN A 36 8.73 13.82 7.60
N SER A 37 7.65 14.62 7.69
CA SER A 37 7.68 15.97 8.26
C SER A 37 7.61 15.96 9.80
N ASN A 38 7.74 17.13 10.41
CA ASN A 38 7.64 17.33 11.86
C ASN A 38 6.22 17.72 12.33
N VAL A 39 5.21 17.55 11.47
CA VAL A 39 3.82 17.88 11.79
C VAL A 39 2.90 16.71 11.44
N ASP A 40 1.79 16.60 12.16
CA ASP A 40 0.72 15.69 11.76
C ASP A 40 0.02 16.23 10.52
N LEU A 41 -0.23 15.34 9.56
CA LEU A 41 -0.94 15.66 8.33
C LEU A 41 -2.31 15.00 8.33
N PHE A 42 -3.25 15.61 7.64
CA PHE A 42 -4.61 15.11 7.48
C PHE A 42 -4.92 15.01 5.99
N TYR A 43 -5.21 13.81 5.53
CA TYR A 43 -5.71 13.54 4.19
C TYR A 43 -7.23 13.58 4.21
N ILE A 44 -7.84 14.31 3.27
CA ILE A 44 -9.29 14.35 3.09
C ILE A 44 -9.58 13.77 1.71
N ASP A 45 -10.28 12.65 1.67
CA ASP A 45 -10.63 11.97 0.43
C ASP A 45 -11.84 12.63 -0.28
N GLU A 46 -12.15 12.15 -1.49
CA GLU A 46 -13.29 12.61 -2.29
C GLU A 46 -14.66 12.38 -1.61
N SER A 47 -14.72 11.49 -0.61
CA SER A 47 -15.90 11.22 0.22
C SER A 47 -15.95 12.09 1.49
N ASN A 48 -15.04 13.06 1.64
CA ASN A 48 -14.84 13.89 2.83
C ASN A 48 -14.50 13.10 4.10
N GLN A 49 -13.93 11.90 3.98
CA GLN A 49 -13.36 11.19 5.12
C GLN A 49 -11.98 11.76 5.43
N ILE A 50 -11.74 12.00 6.71
CA ILE A 50 -10.49 12.55 7.21
C ILE A 50 -9.66 11.40 7.79
N SER A 51 -8.45 11.23 7.25
CA SER A 51 -7.45 10.29 7.75
C SER A 51 -6.25 11.05 8.27
N GLN A 52 -5.92 10.87 9.55
CA GLN A 52 -4.70 11.43 10.13
C GLN A 52 -3.49 10.57 9.73
N ILE A 53 -2.41 11.24 9.37
CA ILE A 53 -1.09 10.68 9.06
C ILE A 53 -0.12 11.36 10.02
N ALA A 54 0.14 10.72 11.17
CA ALA A 54 1.00 11.28 12.20
C ALA A 54 2.40 11.61 11.63
N GLN A 55 3.08 12.58 12.24
CA GLN A 55 4.48 12.85 11.93
C GLN A 55 5.33 11.57 12.02
N GLN A 56 6.32 11.42 11.13
CA GLN A 56 7.22 10.26 11.07
C GLN A 56 6.48 8.92 10.94
N SER A 57 5.34 8.90 10.23
CA SER A 57 4.52 7.70 10.03
C SER A 57 4.04 7.60 8.57
N SER A 58 3.29 6.55 8.26
CA SER A 58 2.70 6.37 6.94
C SER A 58 1.28 5.80 7.04
N SER A 59 0.43 6.15 6.06
CA SER A 59 -0.92 5.61 5.96
C SER A 59 -1.24 5.22 4.52
N ILE A 60 -1.92 4.09 4.34
CA ILE A 60 -2.49 3.68 3.06
C ILE A 60 -3.76 4.49 2.85
N ILE A 61 -3.85 5.17 1.71
CA ILE A 61 -5.00 6.01 1.34
C ILE A 61 -5.97 5.29 0.39
N GLY A 62 -5.58 4.13 -0.12
CA GLY A 62 -6.43 3.26 -0.92
C GLY A 62 -5.64 2.19 -1.66
N SER A 63 -6.36 1.25 -2.27
CA SER A 63 -5.78 0.27 -3.18
C SER A 63 -6.73 -0.04 -4.33
N THR A 64 -6.16 -0.52 -5.43
CA THR A 64 -6.89 -0.94 -6.62
C THR A 64 -6.42 -2.31 -7.06
N LEU A 65 -7.31 -3.04 -7.72
CA LEU A 65 -7.04 -4.36 -8.28
C LEU A 65 -7.10 -4.27 -9.80
N ASN A 66 -6.21 -4.97 -10.47
CA ASN A 66 -6.27 -5.16 -11.92
C ASN A 66 -6.04 -6.65 -12.26
N ASN A 67 -6.15 -7.01 -13.54
CA ASN A 67 -5.96 -8.39 -14.02
C ASN A 67 -4.60 -8.58 -14.71
N GLU A 68 -3.67 -7.64 -14.54
CA GLU A 68 -2.38 -7.62 -15.21
C GLU A 68 -1.24 -7.63 -14.17
N THR A 69 -0.15 -8.33 -14.41
CA THR A 69 1.02 -8.34 -13.50
C THR A 69 1.82 -7.03 -13.57
N ILE A 70 1.13 -5.88 -13.54
CA ILE A 70 1.71 -4.54 -13.60
C ILE A 70 1.03 -3.63 -12.57
N ALA A 71 1.77 -2.68 -12.02
CA ALA A 71 1.22 -1.69 -11.10
C ALA A 71 0.30 -0.69 -11.82
N VAL A 72 -0.79 -0.27 -11.17
CA VAL A 72 -1.62 0.85 -11.66
C VAL A 72 -0.99 2.17 -11.21
N MET A 73 -0.63 3.02 -12.17
CA MET A 73 -0.06 4.35 -11.87
C MET A 73 -1.02 5.20 -11.03
N PRO A 74 -0.53 6.05 -10.11
CA PRO A 74 -1.36 6.98 -9.34
C PRO A 74 -2.32 7.82 -10.21
N THR A 75 -1.86 8.36 -11.35
CA THR A 75 -2.71 9.12 -12.29
C THR A 75 -3.79 8.29 -12.98
N ALA A 76 -3.60 6.97 -13.09
CA ALA A 76 -4.55 6.04 -13.68
C ALA A 76 -5.56 5.49 -12.65
N SER A 77 -5.34 5.77 -11.36
CA SER A 77 -6.24 5.39 -10.28
C SER A 77 -7.57 6.16 -10.38
N LEU A 78 -8.67 5.46 -10.11
CA LEU A 78 -10.00 6.07 -9.97
C LEU A 78 -10.32 6.48 -8.52
N LEU A 79 -9.37 6.28 -7.59
CA LEU A 79 -9.58 6.54 -6.16
C LEU A 79 -9.47 8.03 -5.81
N PHE A 80 -8.66 8.77 -6.55
CA PHE A 80 -8.37 10.17 -6.31
C PHE A 80 -7.87 10.81 -7.61
N GLU A 81 -8.26 12.06 -7.85
CA GLU A 81 -7.68 12.90 -8.92
C GLU A 81 -6.71 13.94 -8.34
N THR A 82 -6.84 14.21 -7.04
CA THR A 82 -6.07 15.21 -6.32
C THR A 82 -5.61 14.65 -4.98
N ILE A 83 -4.45 15.14 -4.51
CA ILE A 83 -3.99 14.89 -3.14
C ILE A 83 -3.92 16.23 -2.44
N LYS A 84 -4.61 16.35 -1.30
CA LYS A 84 -4.56 17.51 -0.43
C LYS A 84 -4.24 17.07 0.98
N LEU A 85 -3.21 17.66 1.57
CA LEU A 85 -2.83 17.40 2.95
C LEU A 85 -2.90 18.69 3.74
N TYR A 86 -3.51 18.58 4.92
CA TYR A 86 -3.73 19.69 5.82
C TYR A 86 -2.94 19.48 7.11
N ALA A 87 -2.52 20.55 7.77
CA ALA A 87 -2.06 20.52 9.14
C ALA A 87 -3.10 21.18 10.05
N SER A 88 -3.16 20.76 11.31
CA SER A 88 -4.02 21.43 12.29
C SER A 88 -3.28 22.59 12.95
N GLU A 89 -3.83 23.80 12.83
CA GLU A 89 -3.28 25.02 13.41
C GLU A 89 -4.38 25.78 14.12
N ASN A 90 -4.24 25.97 15.44
CA ASN A 90 -5.22 26.66 16.28
C ASN A 90 -6.66 26.10 16.20
N GLY A 91 -6.81 24.83 15.83
CA GLY A 91 -8.10 24.17 15.67
C GLY A 91 -8.67 24.20 14.25
N ASP A 92 -8.02 24.89 13.32
CA ASP A 92 -8.37 24.91 11.90
C ASP A 92 -7.48 23.96 11.08
N TYR A 93 -7.99 23.47 9.95
CA TYR A 93 -7.22 22.68 8.99
C TYR A 93 -6.68 23.60 7.89
N VAL A 94 -5.37 23.77 7.87
CA VAL A 94 -4.66 24.61 6.90
C VAL A 94 -4.04 23.72 5.84
N LEU A 95 -4.30 24.02 4.56
CA LEU A 95 -3.70 23.29 3.44
C LEU A 95 -2.18 23.51 3.45
N ARG A 96 -1.40 22.42 3.48
CA ARG A 96 0.07 22.47 3.49
C ARG A 96 0.71 21.81 2.28
N TYR A 97 -0.04 20.95 1.57
CA TYR A 97 0.43 20.29 0.37
C TYR A 97 -0.73 20.01 -0.57
N GLN A 98 -0.49 20.19 -1.87
CA GLN A 98 -1.47 19.87 -2.90
C GLN A 98 -0.80 19.34 -4.18
N GLN A 99 -1.38 18.28 -4.74
CA GLN A 99 -1.20 17.88 -6.14
C GLN A 99 -2.54 17.97 -6.87
N THR A 100 -2.59 18.73 -7.96
CA THR A 100 -3.77 18.82 -8.84
C THR A 100 -3.33 19.19 -10.27
N PRO A 101 -3.27 18.23 -11.20
CA PRO A 101 -3.56 16.80 -11.03
C PRO A 101 -2.48 16.08 -10.21
N VAL A 102 -2.71 14.80 -9.90
CA VAL A 102 -1.65 13.89 -9.42
C VAL A 102 -0.51 13.83 -10.43
N ASP A 103 0.72 13.74 -9.92
CA ASP A 103 1.95 13.62 -10.71
C ASP A 103 2.68 12.33 -10.31
N ASP A 104 2.76 11.38 -11.24
CA ASP A 104 3.38 10.06 -11.03
C ASP A 104 4.88 10.17 -10.70
N GLU A 105 5.58 11.23 -11.13
CA GLU A 105 7.01 11.40 -10.87
C GLU A 105 7.34 11.61 -9.38
N LEU A 106 6.34 12.02 -8.59
CA LEU A 106 6.47 12.25 -7.16
C LEU A 106 6.20 10.99 -6.32
N TRP A 107 5.80 9.88 -6.95
CA TRP A 107 5.52 8.61 -6.28
C TRP A 107 6.63 7.59 -6.52
N VAL A 108 6.99 6.87 -5.47
CA VAL A 108 8.01 5.83 -5.52
C VAL A 108 7.33 4.46 -5.58
N LEU A 109 7.53 3.74 -6.68
CA LEU A 109 7.06 2.36 -6.83
C LEU A 109 7.95 1.39 -6.05
N SER A 110 7.32 0.44 -5.37
CA SER A 110 7.96 -0.75 -4.80
C SER A 110 7.09 -1.99 -4.98
N GLU A 111 7.72 -3.16 -4.91
CA GLU A 111 7.07 -4.47 -4.99
C GLU A 111 7.40 -5.24 -3.70
N PRO A 112 6.64 -5.06 -2.61
CA PRO A 112 6.91 -5.72 -1.33
C PRO A 112 6.81 -7.25 -1.38
N LEU A 113 5.92 -7.79 -2.22
CA LEU A 113 5.74 -9.21 -2.49
C LEU A 113 5.52 -9.39 -4.00
N GLU A 114 5.79 -10.59 -4.51
CA GLU A 114 5.60 -10.91 -5.92
C GLU A 114 4.17 -10.57 -6.37
N ASN A 115 4.07 -9.68 -7.36
CA ASN A 115 2.83 -9.13 -7.91
C ASN A 115 1.93 -8.35 -6.91
N VAL A 116 2.51 -7.83 -5.82
CA VAL A 116 1.88 -6.87 -4.93
C VAL A 116 2.65 -5.57 -5.03
N PHE A 117 1.99 -4.52 -5.52
CA PHE A 117 2.62 -3.24 -5.81
C PHE A 117 2.23 -2.18 -4.80
N GLU A 118 3.15 -1.25 -4.54
CA GLU A 118 2.91 -0.12 -3.65
C GLU A 118 3.56 1.14 -4.23
N TYR A 119 2.76 2.20 -4.40
CA TYR A 119 3.24 3.55 -4.66
C TYR A 119 3.28 4.35 -3.35
N THR A 120 4.44 4.94 -3.04
CA THR A 120 4.60 5.79 -1.85
C THR A 120 4.87 7.25 -2.23
N LEU A 121 4.02 8.15 -1.75
CA LEU A 121 4.24 9.59 -1.78
C LEU A 121 4.95 10.01 -0.48
N ILE A 122 6.20 10.47 -0.60
CA ILE A 122 7.02 10.85 0.56
C ILE A 122 6.92 12.35 0.78
N ILE A 123 6.26 12.75 1.86
CA ILE A 123 6.11 14.15 2.25
C ILE A 123 7.19 14.52 3.26
N THR A 124 7.93 15.58 2.99
CA THR A 124 8.97 16.13 3.87
C THR A 124 8.64 17.59 4.19
N ASP A 125 9.28 18.17 5.22
CA ASP A 125 9.07 19.58 5.55
C ASP A 125 9.37 20.54 4.38
N GLN A 126 10.21 20.14 3.41
CA GLN A 126 10.54 20.96 2.24
C GLN A 126 9.41 21.01 1.20
N LEU A 127 8.48 20.06 1.25
CA LEU A 127 7.33 20.00 0.36
C LEU A 127 6.10 20.67 0.97
N LEU A 128 6.17 21.11 2.23
CA LEU A 128 5.08 21.80 2.90
C LEU A 128 5.22 23.31 2.73
N ASP A 129 4.13 23.97 2.34
CA ASP A 129 4.02 25.45 2.25
C ASP A 129 3.80 26.10 3.62
#